data_AF-A0A6B2LZ01-F1
#
_entry.id   AF-A0A6B2LZ01-F1
#
_cell.length_a   1.000
_cell.length_b   1.000
_cell.length_c   1.000
_cell.angle_alpha   90.00
_cell.angle_beta   90.00
_cell.angle_gamma   90.00
#
_symmetry.space_group_name_H-M   'P 1'
#
loop_
_entity.id
_entity.type
_entity.pdbx_description
1 polymer ?
#
loop_
_entity_poly.entity_id
_entity_poly.type
_entity_poly.pdbx_seq_one_letter_code
_entity_poly.pdbx_strand_id
1 'polypeptide(L)' 'MVDGKAINLGLWDTAGQEDYDRLRPLSYPQTDVFLCAFSVVNPSSFENVRAKWYPEVSHH' A
#
# COMPACT_ATOMS: atom_id res chain seq x y z
N MET A 1 13.86 -0.94 -17.30
CA MET A 1 13.17 -0.47 -18.52
C MET A 1 11.79 -1.10 -18.53
N VAL A 2 10.72 -0.32 -18.70
CA VAL A 2 9.37 -0.82 -18.99
C VAL A 2 8.98 -0.19 -20.34
N ASP A 3 8.51 -1.00 -21.29
CA ASP A 3 8.18 -0.57 -22.66
C ASP A 3 9.28 0.26 -23.35
N GLY A 4 10.53 -0.14 -23.14
CA GLY A 4 11.68 0.57 -23.71
C GLY A 4 11.99 1.93 -23.08
N LYS A 5 11.40 2.27 -21.92
CA LYS A 5 11.67 3.50 -21.16
C LYS A 5 12.29 3.21 -19.80
N ALA A 6 13.30 4.01 -19.43
CA ALA A 6 13.86 3.97 -18.08
C ALA A 6 12.89 4.67 -17.12
N ILE A 7 12.57 4.00 -16.02
CA ILE A 7 11.66 4.54 -14.99
C ILE A 7 12.50 4.79 -13.74
N ASN A 8 12.40 5.99 -13.19
CA ASN A 8 12.89 6.28 -11.85
C ASN A 8 11.77 5.97 -10.87
N LEU A 9 11.97 4.97 -10.01
CA LEU A 9 10.95 4.46 -9.10
C LEU A 9 11.36 4.76 -7.66
N GLY A 10 10.57 5.59 -6.98
CA GLY A 10 10.64 5.72 -5.53
C GLY A 10 9.83 4.62 -4.87
N LEU A 11 10.38 3.98 -3.84
CA LEU A 11 9.72 2.95 -3.06
C LEU A 11 9.62 3.40 -1.60
N TRP A 12 8.40 3.35 -1.06
CA TRP A 12 8.12 3.65 0.34
C TRP A 12 7.49 2.41 1.00
N ASP A 13 8.15 1.90 2.03
CA ASP A 13 7.64 0.81 2.85
C ASP A 13 6.86 1.37 4.05
N THR A 14 5.79 0.68 4.46
CA THR A 14 4.93 1.14 5.54
C THR A 14 4.56 0.02 6.50
N ALA A 15 4.42 0.37 7.78
CA ALA A 15 3.99 -0.54 8.83
C ALA A 15 2.48 -0.81 8.73
N GLY A 16 2.10 -2.10 8.70
CA GLY A 16 0.69 -2.54 8.62
C GLY A 16 -0.02 -2.68 9.97
N GLN A 17 0.67 -2.45 11.09
CA GLN A 17 0.10 -2.54 12.43
C GLN A 17 -0.78 -1.31 12.72
N GLU A 18 -1.81 -1.50 13.54
CA GLU A 18 -2.77 -0.45 13.92
C GLU A 18 -2.11 0.74 14.64
N ASP A 19 -1.03 0.49 15.38
CA ASP A 19 -0.25 1.54 16.06
C ASP A 19 0.28 2.62 15.10
N TYR A 20 0.39 2.28 13.80
CA TYR A 20 0.88 3.19 12.75
C TYR A 20 -0.23 3.76 11.87
N ASP A 21 -1.52 3.52 12.17
CA ASP A 21 -2.64 3.97 11.33
C ASP A 21 -2.67 5.49 11.14
N ARG A 22 -2.19 6.27 12.12
CA ARG A 22 -2.08 7.74 11.99
C ARG A 22 -0.82 8.22 11.26
N LEU A 23 0.20 7.37 11.19
CA LEU A 23 1.51 7.71 10.61
C LEU A 23 1.60 7.29 9.14
N ARG A 24 1.02 6.14 8.79
CA ARG A 24 1.01 5.61 7.42
C ARG A 24 0.49 6.60 6.38
N PRO A 25 -0.62 7.34 6.62
CA PRO A 25 -1.13 8.33 5.67
C PRO A 25 -0.15 9.47 5.36
N LEU A 26 0.83 9.74 6.22
CA LEU A 26 1.86 10.74 5.94
C LEU A 26 2.79 10.35 4.79
N SER A 27 2.80 9.07 4.40
CA SER A 27 3.61 8.54 3.29
C SER A 27 2.87 8.54 1.94
N TYR A 28 1.57 8.82 1.93
CA TYR A 28 0.72 8.74 0.74
C TYR A 28 0.76 9.94 -0.22
N PRO A 29 1.04 11.19 0.21
CA PRO A 29 1.06 12.32 -0.71
C PRO A 29 1.97 12.08 -1.91
N GLN A 30 1.48 12.42 -3.10
CA GLN A 30 2.21 12.28 -4.37
C GLN A 30 2.53 10.82 -4.75
N THR A 31 1.79 9.84 -4.24
CA THR A 31 1.89 8.44 -4.67
C THR A 31 1.20 8.24 -6.03
N ASP A 32 1.93 7.70 -7.01
CA ASP A 32 1.36 7.33 -8.31
C ASP A 32 0.65 5.96 -8.28
N VAL A 33 1.16 5.02 -7.49
CA VAL A 33 0.67 3.63 -7.43
C VAL A 33 0.79 3.08 -6.01
N PHE A 34 -0.29 2.46 -5.51
CA PHE A 34 -0.28 1.68 -4.27
C PHE A 34 -0.17 0.18 -4.54
N LEU A 35 0.65 -0.52 -3.75
CA LEU A 35 0.72 -1.98 -3.72
C LEU A 35 0.05 -2.49 -2.44
N CYS A 36 -1.19 -2.97 -2.55
CA CYS A 36 -1.89 -3.62 -1.45
C CYS A 36 -1.51 -5.12 -1.39
N ALA A 37 -0.71 -5.50 -0.40
CA ALA A 37 -0.24 -6.87 -0.24
C ALA A 37 -1.06 -7.67 0.79
N PHE A 38 -1.14 -8.98 0.57
CA PHE A 38 -1.66 -9.96 1.51
C PHE A 38 -0.86 -11.25 1.42
N SER A 39 -1.00 -12.13 2.40
CA SER A 39 -0.35 -13.44 2.44
C SER A 39 -1.33 -14.57 2.13
N VAL A 40 -0.96 -15.42 1.16
CA VAL A 40 -1.77 -16.58 0.75
C VAL A 40 -1.91 -17.66 1.82
N VAL A 41 -0.99 -17.68 2.80
CA VAL A 41 -1.07 -18.58 3.97
C VAL A 41 -1.76 -17.95 5.17
N ASN A 42 -2.18 -16.67 5.06
CA ASN A 42 -2.92 -15.98 6.10
C ASN A 42 -4.19 -15.33 5.53
N PRO A 43 -5.32 -16.07 5.44
CA PRO A 43 -6.56 -15.58 4.84
C PRO A 43 -7.08 -14.25 5.41
N SER A 44 -6.89 -13.99 6.71
CA SER A 44 -7.32 -12.73 7.32
C SER A 44 -6.61 -11.51 6.72
N SER A 45 -5.37 -11.67 6.26
CA SER A 45 -4.65 -10.59 5.57
C SER A 45 -5.29 -10.23 4.22
N PHE A 46 -5.91 -11.18 3.53
CA PHE A 46 -6.67 -10.93 2.30
C PHE A 46 -8.01 -10.24 2.61
N GLU A 47 -8.71 -10.68 3.64
CA GLU A 47 -9.94 -10.02 4.12
C GLU A 47 -9.68 -8.55 4.49
N ASN A 48 -8.55 -8.29 5.15
CA ASN A 48 -8.09 -6.95 5.50
C ASN A 48 -7.82 -6.05 4.29
N VAL A 49 -7.51 -6.59 3.11
CA VAL A 49 -7.41 -5.77 1.88
C VAL A 49 -8.74 -5.10 1.60
N ARG A 50 -9.85 -5.86 1.64
CA ARG A 50 -11.19 -5.29 1.40
C ARG A 50 -11.67 -4.44 2.58
N ALA A 51 -11.43 -4.90 3.81
CA ALA A 51 -12.01 -4.29 5.00
C ALA A 51 -11.26 -3.02 5.46
N LYS A 52 -9.94 -2.94 5.22
CA LYS A 52 -9.07 -1.87 5.73
C LYS A 52 -8.27 -1.19 4.62
N TRP A 53 -7.44 -1.94 3.90
CA TRP A 53 -6.43 -1.33 3.03
C TRP A 53 -7.00 -0.62 1.82
N TYR A 54 -7.93 -1.25 1.10
CA TYR A 54 -8.57 -0.65 -0.06
C TYR A 54 -9.38 0.61 0.30
N PRO A 55 -10.25 0.61 1.32
CA PRO A 55 -10.92 1.83 1.77
C PRO A 55 -9.95 2.95 2.18
N GLU A 56 -8.86 2.61 2.88
CA GLU A 56 -7.86 3.58 3.32
C GLU A 56 -7.18 4.25 2.13
N VAL A 57 -6.58 3.48 1.21
CA VAL A 57 -5.87 4.05 0.05
C VAL A 57 -6.81 4.68 -0.97
N SER A 58 -8.08 4.30 -1.03
CA SER A 58 -9.07 4.90 -1.94
C SER A 58 -9.61 6.25 -1.44
N HIS A 59 -9.41 6.57 -0.16
CA HIS A 59 -9.77 7.87 0.41
C HIS A 59 -8.71 8.94 0.13
N HIS A 60 -7.50 8.52 -0.25
CA HIS A 60 -6.34 9.36 -0.55
C HIS A 60 -6.17 9.56 -2.05
#